data_AF-A0A3A8F858-F1
#
_entry.id   AF-A0A3A8F858-F1
#
_cell.length_a   1.000
_cell.length_b   1.000
_cell.length_c   1.000
_cell.angle_alpha   90.00
_cell.angle_beta   90.00
_cell.angle_gamma   90.00
#
_symmetry.space_group_name_H-M   'P 1'
#
loop_
_entity.id
_entity.type
_entity.pdbx_description
1 polymer ?
#
loop_
_entity_poly.entity_id
_entity_poly.type
_entity_poly.pdbx_seq_one_letter_code
_entity_poly.pdbx_strand_id
1 'polypeptide(L)'
;MNLKVLAVAAVLILGGFLYFANQSNKADAERLKQAEIAHQQKVEAEKVEAIKAKETAAELKAQNELARIKENEATQKAEQDKQKAQIEVAAQKVKDNLLDSDSAKFRNQKGNCGEVNAKNRMGGYTGFARYIYLPDDKTVIIESDAKDSIFTPQVVDGLWASKCS
;
A
#
# COMPACT_ATOMS: atom_id res chain seq x y z
N MET A 1 -44.99 58.13 68.11
CA MET A 1 -45.16 57.00 67.18
C MET A 1 -45.09 55.70 67.99
N ASN A 2 -46.09 54.82 67.89
CA ASN A 2 -46.23 53.67 68.80
C ASN A 2 -45.11 52.65 68.53
N LEU A 3 -44.32 52.29 69.55
CA LEU A 3 -43.20 51.33 69.44
C LEU A 3 -43.62 50.01 68.78
N LYS A 4 -44.87 49.59 69.02
CA LYS A 4 -45.49 48.41 68.40
C LYS A 4 -45.64 48.54 66.87
N VAL A 5 -45.96 49.72 66.35
CA VAL A 5 -46.11 49.97 64.90
C VAL A 5 -44.76 49.96 64.20
N LEU A 6 -43.73 50.51 64.85
CA LEU A 6 -42.34 50.52 64.35
C LEU A 6 -41.75 49.10 64.29
N ALA A 7 -42.03 48.27 65.30
CA ALA A 7 -41.61 46.87 65.32
C ALA A 7 -42.28 46.04 64.21
N VAL A 8 -43.58 46.23 63.97
CA VAL A 8 -44.30 45.54 62.89
C VAL A 8 -43.78 45.95 61.51
N ALA A 9 -43.52 47.24 61.29
CA ALA A 9 -42.94 47.72 60.04
C ALA A 9 -41.55 47.13 59.78
N ALA A 10 -40.69 47.03 60.81
CA ALA A 10 -39.36 46.44 60.68
C ALA A 10 -39.42 44.94 60.33
N VAL A 11 -40.34 44.18 60.92
CA VAL A 11 -40.54 42.75 60.63
C VAL A 11 -41.00 42.54 59.17
N LEU A 12 -41.89 43.40 58.66
CA LEU A 12 -42.34 43.32 57.27
C LEU A 12 -41.21 43.64 56.27
N ILE A 13 -40.37 44.64 56.58
CA ILE A 13 -39.21 44.99 55.74
C ILE A 13 -38.18 43.85 55.73
N LEU A 14 -37.84 43.29 56.90
CA LEU A 14 -36.93 42.16 57.01
C LEU A 14 -37.49 40.90 56.32
N GLY A 15 -38.77 40.60 56.50
CA GLY A 15 -39.45 39.50 55.83
C GLY A 15 -39.46 39.65 54.31
N GLY A 16 -39.70 40.86 53.81
CA GLY A 16 -39.64 41.18 52.39
C GLY A 16 -38.22 41.01 51.81
N PHE A 17 -37.19 41.48 52.51
CA PHE A 17 -35.80 41.34 52.08
C PHE A 17 -35.34 39.88 52.06
N LEU A 18 -35.71 39.09 53.08
CA LEU A 18 -35.40 37.66 53.15
C LEU A 18 -36.12 36.85 52.06
N TYR A 19 -37.38 37.19 51.75
CA TYR A 19 -38.13 36.58 50.66
C TYR A 19 -37.46 36.85 49.30
N PHE A 20 -37.09 38.11 49.04
CA PHE A 20 -36.44 38.52 47.80
C PHE A 20 -35.04 37.89 47.65
N ALA A 21 -34.26 37.83 48.73
CA ALA A 21 -32.94 37.18 48.74
C ALA A 21 -33.03 35.67 48.47
N ASN A 22 -34.03 34.99 49.05
CA ASN A 22 -34.27 33.56 48.78
C ASN A 22 -34.71 33.31 47.33
N GLN A 23 -35.56 34.19 46.78
CA GLN A 23 -36.01 34.11 45.40
C GLN A 23 -34.87 34.34 44.40
N SER A 24 -33.96 35.28 44.69
CA SER A 24 -32.75 35.54 43.90
C SER A 24 -31.79 34.35 43.92
N ASN A 25 -31.49 33.80 45.10
CA ASN A 25 -30.62 32.61 45.22
C ASN A 25 -31.14 31.39 44.46
N LYS A 26 -32.47 31.22 44.39
CA LYS A 26 -33.07 30.13 43.61
C LYS A 26 -32.85 30.31 42.10
N ALA A 27 -33.02 31.54 41.59
CA ALA A 27 -32.78 31.85 40.19
C ALA A 27 -31.29 31.67 39.82
N ASP A 28 -30.37 32.08 40.68
CA ASP A 28 -28.93 31.90 40.45
C ASP A 28 -28.51 30.42 40.45
N ALA A 29 -29.10 29.59 41.33
CA ALA A 29 -28.86 28.15 41.35
C ALA A 29 -29.35 27.44 40.07
N GLU A 30 -30.48 27.87 39.51
CA GLU A 30 -31.01 27.33 38.25
C GLU A 30 -30.13 27.72 37.05
N ARG A 31 -29.62 28.97 37.02
CA ARG A 31 -28.70 29.43 35.97
C ARG A 31 -27.35 28.71 36.02
N LEU A 32 -26.81 28.46 37.21
CA LEU A 32 -25.59 27.66 37.40
C LEU A 32 -25.75 26.23 36.86
N LYS A 33 -26.87 25.57 37.18
CA LYS A 33 -27.17 24.23 36.63
C LYS A 33 -27.33 24.24 35.12
N GLN A 34 -28.00 25.26 34.57
CA GLN A 34 -28.16 25.39 33.12
C GLN A 34 -26.82 25.65 32.41
N ALA A 35 -25.92 26.44 33.02
CA ALA A 35 -24.57 26.66 32.53
C ALA A 35 -23.70 25.39 32.57
N GLU A 36 -23.81 24.59 33.63
CA GLU A 36 -23.12 23.30 33.75
C GLU A 36 -23.58 22.32 32.67
N ILE A 37 -24.90 22.19 32.45
CA ILE A 37 -25.47 21.34 31.40
C ILE A 37 -24.99 21.81 30.01
N ALA A 38 -25.05 23.12 29.74
CA ALA A 38 -24.58 23.67 28.46
C ALA A 38 -23.08 23.44 28.23
N HIS A 39 -22.26 23.51 29.29
CA HIS A 39 -20.84 23.19 29.20
C HIS A 39 -20.60 21.69 28.97
N GLN A 40 -21.29 20.80 29.70
CA GLN A 40 -21.20 19.36 29.48
C GLN A 40 -21.60 18.98 28.06
N GLN A 41 -22.70 19.55 27.54
CA GLN A 41 -23.15 19.33 26.17
C GLN A 41 -22.11 19.76 25.13
N LYS A 42 -21.44 20.91 25.35
CA LYS A 42 -20.35 21.37 24.47
C LYS A 42 -19.15 20.43 24.53
N VAL A 43 -18.73 20.02 25.72
CA VAL A 43 -17.60 19.09 25.91
C VAL A 43 -17.90 17.73 25.27
N GLU A 44 -19.13 17.23 25.37
CA GLU A 44 -19.55 15.99 24.72
C GLU A 44 -19.58 16.12 23.19
N ALA A 45 -20.08 17.24 22.66
CA ALA A 45 -20.08 17.51 21.23
C ALA A 45 -18.65 17.57 20.67
N GLU A 46 -17.74 18.28 21.33
CA GLU A 46 -16.32 18.36 20.95
C GLU A 46 -15.62 17.00 21.02
N LYS A 47 -15.93 16.16 22.01
CA LYS A 47 -15.41 14.79 22.10
C LYS A 47 -15.91 13.92 20.95
N VAL A 48 -17.21 13.99 20.62
CA VAL A 48 -17.79 13.23 19.51
C VAL A 48 -17.19 13.69 18.18
N GLU A 49 -16.99 14.99 17.98
CA GLU A 49 -16.32 15.52 16.80
C GLU A 49 -14.86 15.07 16.71
N ALA A 50 -14.12 15.11 17.82
CA ALA A 50 -12.74 14.63 17.87
C ALA A 50 -12.62 13.13 17.61
N ILE A 51 -13.58 12.31 18.07
CA ILE A 51 -13.65 10.87 17.79
C ILE A 51 -13.92 10.65 16.30
N LYS A 52 -14.93 11.29 15.72
CA LYS A 52 -15.24 11.18 14.29
C LYS A 52 -14.09 11.66 13.41
N ALA A 53 -13.41 12.75 13.79
CA ALA A 53 -12.24 13.24 13.08
C ALA A 53 -11.08 12.24 13.11
N LYS A 54 -10.88 11.54 14.24
CA LYS A 54 -9.88 10.46 14.35
C LYS A 54 -10.26 9.22 13.55
N GLU A 55 -11.53 8.82 13.57
CA GLU A 55 -12.04 7.68 12.79
C GLU A 55 -11.92 7.93 11.29
N THR A 56 -12.41 9.07 10.80
CA THR A 56 -12.28 9.47 9.38
C THR A 56 -10.82 9.60 8.95
N ALA A 57 -9.94 10.14 9.81
CA ALA A 57 -8.52 10.18 9.52
C ALA A 57 -7.87 8.78 9.48
N ALA A 58 -8.32 7.85 10.32
CA ALA A 58 -7.87 6.46 10.31
C ALA A 58 -8.37 5.71 9.07
N GLU A 59 -9.63 5.91 8.69
CA GLU A 59 -10.23 5.34 7.47
C GLU A 59 -9.55 5.86 6.21
N LEU A 60 -9.31 7.17 6.12
CA LEU A 60 -8.59 7.77 4.99
C LEU A 60 -7.17 7.20 4.86
N LYS A 61 -6.47 7.03 5.99
CA LYS A 61 -5.14 6.39 6.01
C LYS A 61 -5.20 4.94 5.55
N ALA A 62 -6.19 4.17 6.03
CA ALA A 62 -6.37 2.78 5.63
C ALA A 62 -6.71 2.65 4.13
N GLN A 63 -7.55 3.53 3.59
CA GLN A 63 -7.88 3.56 2.17
C GLN A 63 -6.67 3.92 1.31
N ASN A 64 -5.88 4.91 1.72
CA ASN A 64 -4.66 5.31 1.00
C ASN A 64 -3.61 4.20 1.01
N GLU A 65 -3.42 3.51 2.13
CA GLU A 65 -2.49 2.39 2.20
C GLU A 65 -2.97 1.20 1.35
N LEU A 66 -4.28 0.90 1.36
CA LEU A 66 -4.85 -0.14 0.49
C LEU A 66 -4.68 0.21 -0.99
N ALA A 67 -4.89 1.48 -1.37
CA ALA A 67 -4.67 1.95 -2.73
C ALA A 67 -3.20 1.79 -3.15
N ARG A 68 -2.26 2.16 -2.28
CA ARG A 68 -0.82 2.01 -2.49
C ARG A 68 -0.41 0.54 -2.65
N ILE A 69 -0.96 -0.36 -1.83
CA ILE A 69 -0.72 -1.80 -1.95
C ILE A 69 -1.21 -2.31 -3.30
N LYS A 70 -2.46 -1.99 -3.67
CA LYS A 70 -3.04 -2.41 -4.96
C LYS A 70 -2.25 -1.89 -6.15
N GLU A 71 -1.78 -0.64 -6.09
CA GLU A 71 -0.93 -0.06 -7.13
C GLU A 71 0.43 -0.76 -7.24
N ASN A 72 1.07 -1.04 -6.10
CA ASN A 72 2.34 -1.78 -6.07
C ASN A 72 2.16 -3.22 -6.58
N GLU A 73 1.07 -3.89 -6.23
CA GLU A 73 0.73 -5.23 -6.72
C GLU A 73 0.46 -5.21 -8.23
N ALA A 74 -0.31 -4.22 -8.72
CA ALA A 74 -0.57 -4.07 -10.15
C ALA A 74 0.72 -3.81 -10.93
N THR A 75 1.62 -2.98 -10.40
CA THR A 75 2.91 -2.68 -11.02
C THR A 75 3.82 -3.91 -11.04
N GLN A 76 3.92 -4.63 -9.92
CA GLN A 76 4.70 -5.87 -9.84
C GLN A 76 4.15 -6.93 -10.80
N LYS A 77 2.82 -7.08 -10.86
CA LYS A 77 2.17 -8.02 -11.77
C LYS A 77 2.41 -7.65 -13.23
N ALA A 78 2.29 -6.38 -13.59
CA ALA A 78 2.56 -5.91 -14.95
C ALA A 78 4.02 -6.17 -15.37
N GLU A 79 4.98 -5.93 -14.47
CA GLU A 79 6.39 -6.21 -14.73
C GLU A 79 6.66 -7.73 -14.82
N GLN A 80 6.03 -8.54 -13.97
CA GLN A 80 6.12 -9.99 -14.04
C GLN A 80 5.52 -10.54 -15.35
N ASP A 81 4.36 -10.03 -15.77
CA ASP A 81 3.71 -10.42 -17.02
C ASP A 81 4.57 -10.03 -18.23
N LYS A 82 5.20 -8.86 -18.18
CA LYS A 82 6.14 -8.40 -19.22
C LYS A 82 7.38 -9.29 -19.28
N GLN A 83 7.98 -9.65 -18.15
CA GLN A 83 9.13 -10.57 -18.10
C GLN A 83 8.76 -11.95 -18.61
N LYS A 84 7.59 -12.47 -18.21
CA LYS A 84 7.09 -13.77 -18.67
C LYS A 84 6.88 -13.79 -20.19
N ALA A 85 6.28 -12.74 -20.75
CA ALA A 85 6.09 -12.62 -22.20
C ALA A 85 7.43 -12.56 -22.95
N GLN A 86 8.42 -11.82 -22.42
CA GLN A 86 9.77 -11.79 -23.02
C GLN A 86 10.44 -13.16 -22.99
N ILE A 87 10.37 -13.86 -21.86
CA ILE A 87 10.92 -15.22 -21.71
C ILE A 87 10.25 -16.18 -22.71
N GLU A 88 8.93 -16.09 -22.88
CA GLU A 88 8.20 -16.94 -23.82
C GLU A 88 8.62 -16.70 -25.27
N VAL A 89 8.76 -15.43 -25.68
CA VAL A 89 9.24 -15.05 -27.01
C VAL A 89 10.68 -15.52 -27.23
N ALA A 90 11.56 -15.31 -26.26
CA ALA A 90 12.96 -15.74 -26.35
C ALA A 90 13.06 -17.27 -26.44
N ALA A 91 12.35 -18.00 -25.58
CA ALA A 91 12.31 -19.46 -25.60
C ALA A 91 11.79 -20.00 -26.94
N GLN A 92 10.76 -19.37 -27.52
CA GLN A 92 10.26 -19.76 -28.83
C GLN A 92 11.31 -19.52 -29.93
N LYS A 93 12.00 -18.39 -29.90
CA LYS A 93 13.05 -18.10 -30.89
C LYS A 93 14.23 -19.05 -30.74
N VAL A 94 14.59 -19.42 -29.52
CA VAL A 94 15.62 -20.44 -29.27
C VAL A 94 15.19 -21.79 -29.85
N LYS A 95 13.94 -22.22 -29.60
CA LYS A 95 13.37 -23.44 -30.18
C LYS A 95 13.50 -23.47 -31.71
N ASP A 96 13.17 -22.36 -32.37
CA ASP A 96 13.27 -22.24 -33.84
C ASP A 96 14.71 -22.49 -34.36
N ASN A 97 15.74 -22.32 -33.51
CA ASN A 97 17.15 -22.51 -33.84
C ASN A 97 17.74 -23.86 -33.37
N LEU A 98 16.95 -24.68 -32.67
CA LEU A 98 17.37 -26.01 -32.22
C LEU A 98 17.07 -27.07 -33.29
N LEU A 99 17.91 -28.11 -33.33
CA LEU A 99 17.69 -29.25 -34.21
C LEU A 99 16.40 -30.01 -33.86
N ASP A 100 16.17 -30.27 -32.57
CA ASP A 100 14.97 -30.90 -32.04
C ASP A 100 14.30 -29.91 -31.07
N SER A 101 13.47 -29.03 -31.64
CA SER A 101 12.72 -27.99 -30.92
C SER A 101 11.84 -28.55 -29.81
N ASP A 102 11.18 -29.69 -30.05
CA ASP A 102 10.20 -30.27 -29.11
C ASP A 102 10.88 -30.89 -27.89
N SER A 103 12.15 -31.26 -28.02
CA SER A 103 12.97 -31.73 -26.90
C SER A 103 13.50 -30.62 -25.99
N ALA A 104 13.31 -29.35 -26.35
CA ALA A 104 13.95 -28.22 -25.66
C ALA A 104 13.49 -28.11 -24.20
N LYS A 105 14.48 -28.10 -23.30
CA LYS A 105 14.30 -27.87 -21.86
C LYS A 105 15.00 -26.58 -21.49
N PHE A 106 14.25 -25.68 -20.85
CA PHE A 106 14.74 -24.37 -20.44
C PHE A 106 14.89 -24.29 -18.93
N ARG A 107 15.91 -23.57 -18.46
CA ARG A 107 16.09 -23.22 -17.04
C ARG A 107 16.80 -21.87 -16.89
N ASN A 108 16.78 -21.32 -15.68
CA ASN A 108 17.46 -20.06 -15.34
C ASN A 108 17.14 -18.91 -16.30
N GLN A 109 15.87 -18.82 -16.73
CA GLN A 109 15.42 -17.83 -17.70
C GLN A 109 15.16 -16.47 -17.04
N LYS A 110 15.72 -15.41 -17.61
CA LYS A 110 15.52 -14.02 -17.19
C LYS A 110 15.51 -13.14 -18.44
N GLY A 111 14.36 -12.54 -18.74
CA GLY A 111 14.18 -11.74 -19.96
C GLY A 111 14.51 -12.55 -21.22
N ASN A 112 15.50 -12.11 -21.98
CA ASN A 112 15.92 -12.74 -23.23
C ASN A 112 17.06 -13.77 -23.08
N CYS A 113 17.46 -14.09 -21.85
CA CYS A 113 18.59 -14.97 -21.57
C CYS A 113 18.17 -16.16 -20.72
N GLY A 114 18.91 -17.25 -20.84
CA GLY A 114 18.73 -18.42 -20.00
C GLY A 114 19.62 -19.57 -20.43
N GLU A 115 19.27 -20.77 -20.01
CA GLU A 115 19.93 -21.99 -20.43
C GLU A 115 18.95 -22.92 -21.13
N VAL A 116 19.41 -23.57 -22.19
CA VAL A 116 18.63 -24.53 -22.97
C VAL A 116 19.40 -25.83 -23.16
N ASN A 117 18.71 -26.95 -23.10
CA ASN A 117 19.22 -28.27 -23.48
C ASN A 117 18.24 -28.92 -24.45
N ALA A 118 18.75 -29.52 -25.51
CA ALA A 118 17.97 -30.17 -26.55
C ALA A 118 18.71 -31.40 -27.08
N LYS A 119 17.97 -32.30 -27.74
CA LYS A 119 18.54 -33.47 -28.37
C LYS A 119 19.35 -33.07 -29.61
N ASN A 120 20.50 -33.71 -29.76
CA ASN A 120 21.33 -33.62 -30.95
C ASN A 120 20.83 -34.54 -32.07
N ARG A 121 21.57 -34.61 -33.20
CA ARG A 121 21.21 -35.46 -34.37
C ARG A 121 21.11 -36.95 -34.04
N MET A 122 21.76 -37.39 -32.96
CA MET A 122 21.74 -38.77 -32.48
C MET A 122 20.65 -39.01 -31.42
N GLY A 123 19.81 -38.01 -31.13
CA GLY A 123 18.71 -38.11 -30.16
C GLY A 123 19.12 -37.99 -28.69
N GLY A 124 20.39 -37.67 -28.40
CA GLY A 124 20.92 -37.52 -27.05
C GLY A 124 20.99 -36.06 -26.59
N TYR A 125 20.78 -35.81 -25.30
CA TYR A 125 21.02 -34.51 -24.67
C TYR A 125 22.51 -34.37 -24.32
N THR A 126 23.10 -33.22 -24.63
CA THR A 126 24.54 -32.97 -24.41
C THR A 126 24.83 -32.08 -23.21
N GLY A 127 23.81 -31.46 -22.62
CA GLY A 127 23.97 -30.55 -21.49
C GLY A 127 23.25 -29.22 -21.75
N PHE A 128 23.08 -28.43 -20.70
CA PHE A 128 22.52 -27.09 -20.82
C PHE A 128 23.60 -26.14 -21.34
N ALA A 129 23.26 -25.40 -22.39
CA ALA A 129 24.05 -24.31 -22.94
C ALA A 129 23.34 -22.99 -22.66
N ARG A 130 24.12 -21.94 -22.39
CA ARG A 130 23.58 -20.58 -22.27
C ARG A 130 23.06 -20.11 -23.62
N TYR A 131 21.95 -19.38 -23.61
CA TYR A 131 21.42 -18.70 -24.78
C TYR A 131 21.17 -17.22 -24.50
N ILE A 132 21.29 -16.41 -25.55
CA ILE A 132 20.96 -14.99 -25.55
C ILE A 132 20.12 -14.71 -26.79
N TYR A 133 18.90 -14.23 -26.61
CA TYR A 133 18.08 -13.71 -27.69
C TYR A 133 18.27 -12.19 -27.81
N LEU A 134 18.63 -11.73 -29.01
CA LEU A 134 18.79 -10.31 -29.33
C LEU A 134 17.57 -9.87 -30.16
N PRO A 135 16.59 -9.19 -29.55
CA PRO A 135 15.35 -8.84 -30.25
C PRO A 135 15.56 -7.83 -31.38
N ASP A 136 16.55 -6.95 -31.25
CA ASP A 136 16.87 -5.91 -32.25
C ASP A 136 17.28 -6.55 -33.59
N ASP A 137 18.15 -7.56 -33.54
CA ASP A 137 18.68 -8.27 -34.70
C ASP A 137 17.98 -9.62 -34.95
N LYS A 138 16.94 -9.94 -34.17
CA LYS A 138 16.20 -11.23 -34.16
C LYS A 138 17.12 -12.46 -34.14
N THR A 139 18.26 -12.34 -33.49
CA THR A 139 19.31 -13.36 -33.49
C THR A 139 19.29 -14.14 -32.19
N VAL A 140 19.51 -15.46 -32.28
CA VAL A 140 19.73 -16.31 -31.11
C VAL A 140 21.18 -16.74 -31.09
N ILE A 141 21.83 -16.49 -29.96
CA ILE A 141 23.17 -16.97 -29.67
C ILE A 141 23.03 -18.14 -28.71
N ILE A 142 23.61 -19.28 -29.04
CA ILE A 142 23.68 -20.46 -28.15
C ILE A 142 25.14 -20.80 -27.96
N GLU A 143 25.57 -20.90 -26.70
CA GLU A 143 26.92 -21.29 -26.33
C GLU A 143 27.26 -22.67 -26.87
N SER A 144 28.50 -22.84 -27.34
CA SER A 144 29.02 -24.13 -27.76
C SER A 144 30.51 -24.25 -27.44
N ASP A 145 30.87 -25.39 -26.87
CA ASP A 145 32.27 -25.78 -26.60
C ASP A 145 32.99 -26.34 -27.83
N ALA A 146 32.34 -26.36 -29.00
CA ALA A 146 32.97 -26.79 -30.23
C ALA A 146 34.13 -25.84 -30.59
N LYS A 147 35.28 -26.40 -30.98
CA LYS A 147 36.51 -25.64 -31.25
C LYS A 147 36.39 -24.64 -32.40
N ASP A 148 35.44 -24.88 -33.30
CA ASP A 148 35.09 -24.08 -34.47
C ASP A 148 33.88 -23.17 -34.22
N SER A 149 33.28 -23.20 -33.03
CA SER A 149 32.19 -22.30 -32.66
C SER A 149 32.70 -20.87 -32.49
N ILE A 150 31.93 -19.91 -33.03
CA ILE A 150 32.12 -18.48 -32.77
C ILE A 150 31.69 -18.12 -31.35
N PHE A 151 30.70 -18.85 -30.81
CA PHE A 151 30.09 -18.58 -29.51
C PHE A 151 30.64 -19.53 -28.45
N THR A 152 31.95 -19.43 -28.21
CA THR A 152 32.61 -20.17 -27.13
C THR A 152 32.24 -19.58 -25.75
N PRO A 153 32.48 -20.31 -24.65
CA PRO A 153 32.20 -19.80 -23.31
C PRO A 153 32.78 -18.41 -23.03
N GLN A 154 34.00 -18.13 -23.49
CA GLN A 154 34.66 -16.83 -23.27
C GLN A 154 33.96 -15.68 -24.00
N VAL A 155 33.45 -15.92 -25.22
CA VAL A 155 32.69 -14.92 -25.98
C VAL A 155 31.33 -14.70 -25.34
N VAL A 156 30.66 -15.79 -24.97
CA VAL A 156 29.34 -15.74 -24.34
C VAL A 156 29.42 -15.08 -22.95
N ASP A 157 30.50 -15.26 -22.18
CA ASP A 157 30.70 -14.57 -20.90
C ASP A 157 30.62 -13.04 -21.04
N GLY A 158 31.31 -12.49 -22.04
CA GLY A 158 31.30 -11.06 -22.32
C GLY A 158 29.91 -10.56 -22.76
N LEU A 159 29.24 -11.31 -23.64
CA LEU A 159 27.89 -10.98 -24.09
C LEU A 159 26.87 -11.09 -22.96
N TRP A 160 27.00 -12.11 -22.11
CA TRP A 160 26.12 -12.37 -20.98
C TRP A 160 26.19 -11.23 -19.96
N ALA A 161 27.41 -10.79 -19.59
CA ALA A 161 27.62 -9.66 -18.70
C ALA A 161 27.03 -8.34 -19.26
N SER A 162 26.99 -8.18 -20.58
CA SER A 162 26.43 -6.98 -21.21
C SER A 162 24.92 -7.03 -21.41
N LYS A 163 24.34 -8.21 -21.70
CA LYS A 163 22.96 -8.35 -22.20
C LYS A 163 22.00 -9.04 -21.23
N CYS A 164 22.52 -9.76 -20.24
CA CYS A 164 21.74 -10.63 -19.36
C CYS A 164 21.80 -10.24 -17.87
N SER A 165 22.47 -9.13 -17.56
CA SER A 165 22.61 -8.55 -16.21
C SER A 165 21.32 -7.88 -15.75
#